data_AF-R9I9A4-F1
#
_entry.id   AF-R9I9A4-F1
#
_cell.length_a   1.000
_cell.length_b   1.000
_cell.length_c   1.000
_cell.angle_alpha   90.00
_cell.angle_beta   90.00
_cell.angle_gamma   90.00
#
_symmetry.space_group_name_H-M   'P 1'
#
loop_
_entity.id
_entity.type
_entity.pdbx_description
1 polymer ?
#
loop_
_entity_poly.entity_id
_entity_poly.type
_entity_poly.pdbx_seq_one_letter_code
_entity_poly.pdbx_strand_id
1 'polypeptide(L)'
;MKIFRLLAASLLVAVCTGFSSCGDDELEREPVINFDPNGSDLEKKYSQYIDDYENMTCKRFEDKGDTIEFTGITSKGYLMINLFQYATKTKVFEWVDNVKIDTIYQIYKGYGEYEEVRVKSIGLSNGKYHLKSNKDFVTLLDFFGGTSSFTRILFVNGGNSKMSDIMPVGAWHINTFIPNWYNNEYSFIHDCCYTLAGDTVYTIKYGKYDDDNINMYERRIATNGYGSFQYRFEQVSAEEAVGTGLDIDNFHGSYQLRVARINYRTAQNMWGEQRYINLPFDYEAKAKLSYSITDKSSDTWKYKANITYYDGTKKEVTLNVNIENGAVQGEDDYNSLLIIGKWKMTSGDAVATHVTYKNDGTFEYTSTEDSSYKEVGKYKIDGNKLYEMYNDEKEWIINDILLLNSMTLSVQELEADGVTPTGLKYSYQRVK
;
A
#
# COMPACT_ATOMS: atom_id res chain seq x y z
N MET A 1 -17.30 39.65 -38.45
CA MET A 1 -16.83 38.28 -38.19
C MET A 1 -16.38 38.22 -36.74
N LYS A 2 -16.88 37.23 -35.99
CA LYS A 2 -16.92 37.16 -34.52
C LYS A 2 -15.53 37.07 -33.91
N ILE A 3 -15.19 37.98 -32.99
CA ILE A 3 -14.09 37.82 -32.04
C ILE A 3 -14.71 37.16 -30.79
N PHE A 4 -14.52 35.86 -30.65
CA PHE A 4 -14.82 35.15 -29.41
C PHE A 4 -13.70 35.46 -28.40
N ARG A 5 -14.04 36.15 -27.32
CA ARG A 5 -13.23 36.20 -26.11
C ARG A 5 -13.39 34.86 -25.39
N LEU A 6 -12.34 34.03 -25.40
CA LEU A 6 -12.22 32.90 -24.48
C LEU A 6 -11.98 33.47 -23.08
N LEU A 7 -13.02 33.52 -22.26
CA LEU A 7 -12.87 33.62 -20.81
C LEU A 7 -12.45 32.23 -20.32
N ALA A 8 -11.17 32.07 -20.01
CA ALA A 8 -10.66 30.95 -19.26
C ALA A 8 -11.25 31.00 -17.84
N ALA A 9 -12.31 30.24 -17.61
CA ALA A 9 -12.75 29.90 -16.26
C ALA A 9 -11.82 28.79 -15.75
N SER A 10 -10.69 29.19 -15.17
CA SER A 10 -9.90 28.35 -14.28
C SER A 10 -10.72 28.11 -13.01
N LEU A 11 -11.56 27.06 -13.04
CA LEU A 11 -12.21 26.57 -11.83
C LEU A 11 -11.15 25.85 -10.99
N LEU A 12 -10.90 26.39 -9.80
CA LEU A 12 -10.07 25.81 -8.76
C LEU A 12 -10.61 24.41 -8.42
N VAL A 13 -9.94 23.36 -8.88
CA VAL A 13 -10.06 22.03 -8.28
C VAL A 13 -9.22 22.06 -7.01
N ALA A 14 -9.82 22.51 -5.91
CA ALA A 14 -9.24 22.31 -4.59
C ALA A 14 -9.39 20.81 -4.26
N VAL A 15 -8.36 20.05 -4.56
CA VAL A 15 -8.17 18.68 -4.10
C VAL A 15 -8.08 18.73 -2.58
N CYS A 16 -9.18 18.42 -1.88
CA CYS A 16 -9.14 18.08 -0.46
C CYS A 16 -8.43 16.73 -0.31
N THR A 17 -7.09 16.74 -0.39
CA THR A 17 -6.24 15.67 0.10
C THR A 17 -6.19 15.82 1.61
N GLY A 18 -6.96 14.99 2.32
CA GLY A 18 -6.85 14.88 3.77
C GLY A 18 -5.48 14.33 4.12
N PHE A 19 -4.63 15.19 4.68
CA PHE A 19 -3.37 14.79 5.28
C PHE A 19 -3.68 14.01 6.57
N SER A 20 -3.32 12.73 6.58
CA SER A 20 -3.26 11.92 7.80
C SER A 20 -2.16 12.47 8.70
N SER A 21 -2.54 13.25 9.71
CA SER A 21 -1.64 13.65 10.78
C SER A 21 -1.55 12.52 11.80
N CYS A 22 -0.40 11.83 11.85
CA CYS A 22 -0.07 10.94 12.96
C CYS A 22 0.20 11.79 14.20
N GLY A 23 -0.65 11.66 15.21
CA GLY A 23 -0.40 12.09 16.59
C GLY A 23 -0.97 11.01 17.50
N ASP A 24 -0.09 10.34 18.24
CA ASP A 24 -0.45 9.51 19.39
C ASP A 24 -1.07 10.42 20.45
N ASP A 25 -2.38 10.56 20.43
CA ASP A 25 -3.16 11.02 21.57
C ASP A 25 -4.29 10.02 21.77
N GLU A 26 -4.35 9.42 22.95
CA GLU A 26 -5.49 8.63 23.40
C GLU A 26 -6.74 9.50 23.20
N LEU A 27 -7.51 9.21 22.15
CA LEU A 27 -8.70 9.98 21.81
C LEU A 27 -9.73 9.80 22.92
N GLU A 28 -9.71 10.73 23.89
CA GLU A 28 -10.86 11.02 24.71
C GLU A 28 -12.05 11.24 23.78
N ARG A 29 -13.08 10.41 23.93
CA ARG A 29 -14.35 10.54 23.23
C ARG A 29 -14.85 11.97 23.41
N GLU A 30 -14.77 12.80 22.37
CA GLU A 30 -15.68 13.93 22.31
C GLU A 30 -17.11 13.36 22.23
N PRO A 31 -18.01 13.75 23.15
CA PRO A 31 -19.35 13.19 23.17
C PRO A 31 -20.05 13.56 21.86
N VAL A 32 -20.50 12.54 21.14
CA VAL A 32 -21.52 12.71 20.09
C VAL A 32 -22.70 13.43 20.76
N ILE A 33 -22.90 14.70 20.42
CA ILE A 33 -24.04 15.45 20.92
C ILE A 33 -25.28 14.83 20.25
N ASN A 34 -25.92 13.91 20.97
CA ASN A 34 -27.23 13.40 20.62
C ASN A 34 -28.23 14.54 20.84
N PHE A 35 -28.43 15.37 19.82
CA PHE A 35 -29.56 16.28 19.81
C PHE A 35 -30.83 15.43 19.82
N ASP A 36 -31.77 15.79 20.71
CA ASP A 36 -33.11 15.23 20.68
C ASP A 36 -33.65 15.37 19.24
N PRO A 37 -34.03 14.27 18.57
CA PRO A 37 -34.58 14.32 17.21
C PRO A 37 -35.86 15.16 17.09
N ASN A 38 -36.44 15.63 18.21
CA ASN A 38 -37.54 16.60 18.27
C ASN A 38 -37.20 17.85 19.11
N GLY A 39 -35.93 18.08 19.42
CA GLY A 39 -35.50 19.21 20.24
C GLY A 39 -35.72 20.55 19.54
N SER A 40 -36.08 21.59 20.30
CA SER A 40 -36.30 22.94 19.76
C SER A 40 -35.13 23.48 18.94
N ASP A 41 -33.91 23.03 19.24
CA ASP A 41 -32.70 23.45 18.55
C ASP A 41 -32.55 22.83 17.16
N LEU A 42 -33.04 21.60 16.96
CA LEU A 42 -33.04 20.94 15.65
C LEU A 42 -33.96 21.69 14.68
N GLU A 43 -35.22 21.91 15.07
CA GLU A 43 -36.19 22.62 14.24
C GLU A 43 -35.74 24.05 13.94
N LYS A 44 -35.26 24.77 14.97
CA LYS A 44 -34.71 26.12 14.81
C LYS A 44 -33.52 26.16 13.87
N LYS A 45 -32.69 25.12 13.83
CA LYS A 45 -31.55 25.08 12.91
C LYS A 45 -32.01 24.77 11.50
N TYR A 46 -32.91 23.81 11.30
CA TYR A 46 -33.47 23.50 9.99
C TYR A 46 -34.20 24.69 9.36
N SER A 47 -35.02 25.41 10.13
CA SER A 47 -35.77 26.58 9.64
C SER A 47 -34.89 27.72 9.12
N GLN A 48 -33.59 27.71 9.41
CA GLN A 48 -32.63 28.71 8.93
C GLN A 48 -32.01 28.37 7.57
N TYR A 49 -32.11 27.11 7.10
CA TYR A 49 -31.41 26.60 5.92
C TYR A 49 -32.31 25.84 4.94
N ILE A 50 -33.42 25.27 5.40
CA ILE A 50 -34.28 24.37 4.62
C ILE A 50 -35.73 24.86 4.71
N ASP A 51 -36.33 25.21 3.57
CA ASP A 51 -37.67 25.83 3.54
C ASP A 51 -38.81 24.84 3.92
N ASP A 52 -38.80 23.60 3.40
CA ASP A 52 -39.85 22.59 3.62
C ASP A 52 -39.56 21.66 4.83
N TYR A 53 -38.82 22.17 5.83
CA TYR A 53 -38.29 21.33 6.91
C TYR A 53 -39.36 20.73 7.84
N GLU A 54 -40.53 21.36 7.95
CA GLU A 54 -41.62 20.92 8.83
C GLU A 54 -42.24 19.61 8.36
N ASN A 55 -42.22 19.35 7.05
CA ASN A 55 -42.76 18.13 6.46
C ASN A 55 -41.70 17.01 6.33
N MET A 56 -40.48 17.25 6.82
CA MET A 56 -39.39 16.28 6.81
C MET A 56 -39.37 15.43 8.07
N THR A 57 -38.97 14.18 7.92
CA THR A 57 -38.76 13.22 9.02
C THR A 57 -37.32 12.73 9.05
N CYS A 58 -36.94 12.00 10.11
CA CYS A 58 -35.59 11.44 10.26
C CYS A 58 -34.45 12.48 10.11
N LYS A 59 -34.69 13.70 10.58
CA LYS A 59 -33.79 14.84 10.45
C LYS A 59 -32.54 14.70 11.31
N ARG A 60 -31.40 15.14 10.78
CA ARG A 60 -30.16 15.37 11.52
C ARG A 60 -29.32 16.42 10.81
N PHE A 61 -28.69 17.29 11.60
CA PHE A 61 -27.61 18.13 11.11
C PHE A 61 -26.32 17.85 11.87
N GLU A 62 -25.20 18.19 11.25
CA GLU A 62 -23.90 18.21 11.92
C GLU A 62 -23.15 19.48 11.53
N ASP A 63 -22.65 20.19 12.54
CA ASP A 63 -21.85 21.40 12.37
C ASP A 63 -20.36 21.01 12.36
N LYS A 64 -19.68 21.26 11.23
CA LYS A 64 -18.26 20.98 11.04
C LYS A 64 -17.39 22.26 11.17
N GLY A 65 -17.97 23.35 11.67
CA GLY A 65 -17.32 24.66 11.80
C GLY A 65 -17.40 25.48 10.51
N ASP A 66 -16.76 25.01 9.42
CA ASP A 66 -16.76 25.72 8.13
C ASP A 66 -18.00 25.41 7.29
N THR A 67 -18.50 24.18 7.39
CA THR A 67 -19.69 23.70 6.70
C THR A 67 -20.68 23.11 7.71
N ILE A 68 -21.95 23.11 7.32
CA ILE A 68 -23.01 22.42 8.05
C ILE A 68 -23.72 21.46 7.12
N GLU A 69 -23.84 20.22 7.59
CA GLU A 69 -24.47 19.11 6.90
C GLU A 69 -25.90 18.97 7.38
N PHE A 70 -26.85 18.75 6.47
CA PHE A 70 -28.23 18.44 6.76
C PHE A 70 -28.65 17.18 6.02
N THR A 71 -29.34 16.30 6.73
CA THR A 71 -29.88 15.06 6.19
C THR A 71 -31.31 14.84 6.64
N GLY A 72 -32.10 14.10 5.89
CA GLY A 72 -33.45 13.76 6.33
C GLY A 72 -34.28 13.19 5.20
N ILE A 73 -35.50 12.77 5.55
CA ILE A 73 -36.43 12.19 4.61
C ILE A 73 -37.48 13.26 4.28
N THR A 74 -37.56 13.58 3.00
CA THR A 74 -38.57 14.51 2.46
C THR A 74 -39.99 14.00 2.67
N SER A 75 -40.98 14.88 2.56
CA SER A 75 -42.41 14.53 2.62
C SER A 75 -42.83 13.44 1.61
N LYS A 76 -42.08 13.28 0.52
CA LYS A 76 -42.30 12.26 -0.52
C LYS A 76 -41.61 10.91 -0.23
N GLY A 77 -40.83 10.82 0.84
CA GLY A 77 -40.12 9.60 1.26
C GLY A 77 -38.70 9.44 0.68
N TYR A 78 -38.12 10.48 0.09
CA TYR A 78 -36.76 10.45 -0.47
C TYR A 78 -35.74 10.99 0.54
N LEU A 79 -34.57 10.35 0.62
CA LEU A 79 -33.44 10.86 1.40
C LEU A 79 -32.90 12.15 0.78
N MET A 80 -32.56 13.12 1.61
CA MET A 80 -31.93 14.39 1.26
C MET A 80 -30.58 14.51 1.96
N ILE A 81 -29.59 15.03 1.24
CA ILE A 81 -28.27 15.39 1.76
C ILE A 81 -27.92 16.77 1.21
N ASN A 82 -27.83 17.77 2.10
CA ASN A 82 -27.46 19.14 1.75
C ASN A 82 -26.30 19.61 2.62
N LEU A 83 -25.30 20.26 2.01
CA LEU A 83 -24.23 20.95 2.73
C LEU A 83 -24.31 22.44 2.44
N PHE A 84 -24.10 23.25 3.48
CA PHE A 84 -24.02 24.69 3.36
C PHE A 84 -22.72 25.20 3.95
N GLN A 85 -22.17 26.25 3.37
CA GLN A 85 -21.12 27.04 4.01
C GLN A 85 -21.71 27.72 5.24
N TYR A 86 -21.07 27.55 6.40
CA TYR A 86 -21.64 28.01 7.67
C TYR A 86 -21.78 29.54 7.71
N ALA A 87 -20.72 30.27 7.33
CA ALA A 87 -20.65 31.73 7.40
C ALA A 87 -21.62 32.46 6.47
N THR A 88 -21.78 31.97 5.24
CA THR A 88 -22.60 32.64 4.20
C THR A 88 -23.98 32.02 4.04
N LYS A 89 -24.22 30.85 4.64
CA LYS A 89 -25.39 30.00 4.41
C LYS A 89 -25.60 29.62 2.94
N THR A 90 -24.55 29.68 2.13
CA THR A 90 -24.62 29.28 0.73
C THR A 90 -24.63 27.77 0.64
N LYS A 91 -25.59 27.22 -0.10
CA LYS A 91 -25.65 25.78 -0.40
C LYS A 91 -24.48 25.40 -1.31
N VAL A 92 -23.65 24.46 -0.87
CA VAL A 92 -22.44 24.00 -1.59
C VAL A 92 -22.60 22.57 -2.13
N PHE A 93 -23.51 21.79 -1.55
CA PHE A 93 -23.91 20.49 -2.06
C PHE A 93 -25.41 20.32 -1.85
N GLU A 94 -26.08 19.75 -2.84
CA GLU A 94 -27.48 19.33 -2.71
C GLU A 94 -27.73 18.09 -3.53
N TRP A 95 -28.37 17.14 -2.86
CA TRP A 95 -28.79 15.90 -3.43
C TRP A 95 -30.07 15.42 -2.75
N VAL A 96 -31.01 14.98 -3.57
CA VAL A 96 -32.23 14.29 -3.14
C VAL A 96 -32.29 13.00 -3.94
N ASP A 97 -32.51 11.91 -3.23
CA ASP A 97 -32.60 10.58 -3.81
C ASP A 97 -33.78 10.50 -4.80
N ASN A 98 -33.65 9.64 -5.79
CA ASN A 98 -34.73 9.23 -6.68
C ASN A 98 -35.38 7.89 -6.26
N VAL A 99 -34.81 7.21 -5.26
CA VAL A 99 -35.34 5.99 -4.65
C VAL A 99 -35.87 6.29 -3.25
N LYS A 100 -37.06 5.80 -2.94
CA LYS A 100 -37.62 5.94 -1.59
C LYS A 100 -36.84 5.09 -0.61
N ILE A 101 -36.69 5.60 0.62
CA ILE A 101 -35.98 4.90 1.67
C ILE A 101 -36.96 4.34 2.71
N ASP A 102 -36.73 3.10 3.13
CA ASP A 102 -37.44 2.51 4.25
C ASP A 102 -36.95 3.12 5.57
N THR A 103 -37.83 3.15 6.57
CA THR A 103 -37.54 3.65 7.92
C THR A 103 -37.73 2.59 8.99
N ILE A 104 -38.08 1.35 8.60
CA ILE A 104 -38.24 0.20 9.48
C ILE A 104 -37.33 -0.91 8.98
N TYR A 105 -36.38 -1.32 9.81
CA TYR A 105 -35.37 -2.32 9.47
C TYR A 105 -35.39 -3.46 10.47
N GLN A 106 -35.10 -4.67 10.00
CA GLN A 106 -34.84 -5.83 10.87
C GLN A 106 -33.33 -6.02 10.97
N ILE A 107 -32.77 -5.78 12.15
CA ILE A 107 -31.33 -5.87 12.40
C ILE A 107 -31.01 -7.17 13.10
N TYR A 108 -30.15 -7.98 12.50
CA TYR A 108 -29.68 -9.21 13.12
C TYR A 108 -28.79 -8.93 14.34
N LYS A 109 -29.09 -9.56 15.47
CA LYS A 109 -28.33 -9.42 16.74
C LYS A 109 -27.39 -10.59 17.04
N GLY A 110 -27.41 -11.63 16.21
CA GLY A 110 -26.73 -12.90 16.48
C GLY A 110 -27.71 -13.98 16.94
N TYR A 111 -27.28 -15.24 16.85
CA TYR A 111 -28.01 -16.41 17.35
C TYR A 111 -29.46 -16.55 16.87
N GLY A 112 -29.79 -16.04 15.68
CA GLY A 112 -31.16 -16.06 15.13
C GLY A 112 -32.07 -14.93 15.62
N GLU A 113 -31.57 -14.00 16.44
CA GLU A 113 -32.36 -12.88 16.97
C GLU A 113 -32.33 -11.66 16.05
N TYR A 114 -33.46 -10.95 15.99
CA TYR A 114 -33.64 -9.73 15.19
C TYR A 114 -34.28 -8.62 16.03
N GLU A 115 -33.84 -7.38 15.84
CA GLU A 115 -34.48 -6.17 16.38
C GLU A 115 -35.18 -5.41 15.24
N GLU A 116 -36.47 -5.12 15.41
CA GLU A 116 -37.14 -4.12 14.58
C GLU A 116 -36.68 -2.73 15.02
N VAL A 117 -35.99 -2.01 14.11
CA VAL A 117 -35.54 -0.65 14.33
C VAL A 117 -36.36 0.32 13.50
N ARG A 118 -37.03 1.24 14.19
CA ARG A 118 -37.68 2.41 13.58
C ARG A 118 -36.70 3.58 13.59
N VAL A 119 -36.28 4.00 12.41
CA VAL A 119 -35.33 5.09 12.21
C VAL A 119 -35.96 6.40 12.68
N LYS A 120 -35.22 7.11 13.53
CA LYS A 120 -35.54 8.42 14.11
C LYS A 120 -34.72 9.55 13.51
N SER A 121 -33.50 9.25 13.07
CA SER A 121 -32.66 10.18 12.33
C SER A 121 -31.63 9.43 11.47
N ILE A 122 -31.18 10.07 10.39
CA ILE A 122 -30.11 9.59 9.50
C ILE A 122 -29.03 10.65 9.52
N GLY A 123 -27.75 10.28 9.47
CA GLY A 123 -26.63 11.24 9.39
C GLY A 123 -25.51 10.74 8.49
N LEU A 124 -24.66 11.66 8.02
CA LEU A 124 -23.39 11.29 7.39
C LEU A 124 -22.41 10.81 8.46
N SER A 125 -21.66 9.76 8.19
CA SER A 125 -20.70 9.23 9.16
C SER A 125 -19.36 9.97 9.11
N ASN A 126 -19.06 10.80 10.12
CA ASN A 126 -17.72 11.30 10.49
C ASN A 126 -16.73 11.57 9.34
N GLY A 127 -17.11 12.32 8.32
CA GLY A 127 -16.20 12.69 7.23
C GLY A 127 -15.84 11.55 6.26
N LYS A 128 -16.47 10.37 6.35
CA LYS A 128 -16.27 9.24 5.43
C LYS A 128 -17.18 9.36 4.21
N TYR A 129 -16.87 10.36 3.40
CA TYR A 129 -17.55 10.61 2.14
C TYR A 129 -16.56 11.02 1.06
N HIS A 130 -16.93 10.76 -0.18
CA HIS A 130 -16.24 11.21 -1.38
C HIS A 130 -17.24 11.85 -2.33
N LEU A 131 -17.39 13.17 -2.20
CA LEU A 131 -18.37 13.98 -2.93
C LEU A 131 -17.72 14.60 -4.17
N LYS A 132 -17.65 13.87 -5.28
CA LYS A 132 -17.10 14.42 -6.54
C LYS A 132 -18.11 15.33 -7.23
N SER A 133 -19.38 14.92 -7.27
CA SER A 133 -20.51 15.74 -7.71
C SER A 133 -21.80 15.21 -7.09
N ASN A 134 -22.92 15.92 -7.27
CA ASN A 134 -24.23 15.41 -6.87
C ASN A 134 -24.74 14.25 -7.75
N LYS A 135 -24.01 13.86 -8.80
CA LYS A 135 -24.31 12.70 -9.63
C LYS A 135 -23.34 11.54 -9.42
N ASP A 136 -22.21 11.79 -8.78
CA ASP A 136 -21.12 10.83 -8.60
C ASP A 136 -20.51 11.02 -7.21
N PHE A 137 -20.91 10.20 -6.25
CA PHE A 137 -20.35 10.20 -4.90
C PHE A 137 -20.58 8.88 -4.18
N VAL A 138 -19.78 8.64 -3.14
CA VAL A 138 -19.98 7.55 -2.18
C VAL A 138 -19.87 8.09 -0.76
N THR A 139 -20.76 7.66 0.12
CA THR A 139 -20.75 8.07 1.54
C THR A 139 -21.27 6.98 2.46
N LEU A 140 -20.81 7.00 3.70
CA LEU A 140 -21.42 6.24 4.78
C LEU A 140 -22.57 7.03 5.41
N LEU A 141 -23.66 6.32 5.74
CA LEU A 141 -24.83 6.85 6.42
C LEU A 141 -25.09 6.05 7.69
N ASP A 142 -25.23 6.76 8.81
CA ASP A 142 -25.64 6.19 10.08
C ASP A 142 -27.14 6.40 10.31
N PHE A 143 -27.83 5.31 10.62
CA PHE A 143 -29.26 5.27 10.91
C PHE A 143 -29.44 5.08 12.41
N PHE A 144 -30.11 6.04 13.05
CA PHE A 144 -30.34 6.07 14.49
C PHE A 144 -31.81 5.74 14.77
N GLY A 145 -32.10 4.95 15.80
CA GLY A 145 -33.49 4.68 16.18
C GLY A 145 -33.69 3.56 17.21
N GLY A 146 -32.88 2.51 17.13
CA GLY A 146 -32.88 1.34 18.03
C GLY A 146 -31.86 1.47 19.17
N THR A 147 -31.50 0.34 19.81
CA THR A 147 -30.49 0.33 20.89
C THR A 147 -29.10 0.76 20.42
N SER A 148 -28.82 0.58 19.13
CA SER A 148 -27.55 0.93 18.49
C SER A 148 -27.82 1.47 17.09
N SER A 149 -27.03 2.42 16.63
CA SER A 149 -27.06 2.87 15.24
C SER A 149 -26.49 1.78 14.34
N PHE A 150 -26.95 1.75 13.09
CA PHE A 150 -26.37 0.89 12.06
C PHE A 150 -25.95 1.73 10.85
N THR A 151 -24.98 1.23 10.11
CA THR A 151 -24.36 1.96 9.01
C THR A 151 -24.69 1.28 7.68
N ARG A 152 -24.95 2.07 6.64
CA ARG A 152 -25.03 1.62 5.24
C ARG A 152 -24.18 2.53 4.36
N ILE A 153 -23.80 2.03 3.19
CA ILE A 153 -23.05 2.77 2.17
C ILE A 153 -24.04 3.24 1.11
N LEU A 154 -24.05 4.54 0.82
CA LEU A 154 -24.77 5.12 -0.31
C LEU A 154 -23.80 5.32 -1.47
N PHE A 155 -24.08 4.66 -2.58
CA PHE A 155 -23.43 4.86 -3.86
C PHE A 155 -24.33 5.68 -4.77
N VAL A 156 -23.79 6.74 -5.37
CA VAL A 156 -24.46 7.51 -6.41
C VAL A 156 -23.53 7.58 -7.62
N ASN A 157 -24.01 7.09 -8.76
CA ASN A 157 -23.25 7.04 -10.00
C ASN A 157 -24.13 7.41 -11.19
N GLY A 158 -23.71 8.41 -11.97
CA GLY A 158 -24.51 8.96 -13.07
C GLY A 158 -25.89 9.49 -12.64
N GLY A 159 -26.07 9.83 -11.36
CA GLY A 159 -27.33 10.25 -10.75
C GLY A 159 -28.27 9.10 -10.33
N ASN A 160 -27.90 7.85 -10.54
CA ASN A 160 -28.61 6.70 -9.95
C ASN A 160 -28.02 6.39 -8.57
N SER A 161 -28.88 6.05 -7.62
CA SER A 161 -28.48 5.70 -6.26
C SER A 161 -28.64 4.21 -5.99
N LYS A 162 -27.79 3.69 -5.11
CA LYS A 162 -27.90 2.35 -4.53
C LYS A 162 -27.39 2.38 -3.09
N MET A 163 -28.13 1.75 -2.20
CA MET A 163 -27.72 1.56 -0.81
C MET A 163 -27.21 0.13 -0.61
N SER A 164 -26.07 -0.05 0.07
CA SER A 164 -25.56 -1.37 0.46
C SER A 164 -26.49 -2.06 1.46
N ASP A 165 -26.25 -3.33 1.76
CA ASP A 165 -26.78 -3.94 2.97
C ASP A 165 -26.23 -3.25 4.24
N ILE A 166 -26.81 -3.59 5.39
CA ILE A 166 -26.34 -3.10 6.69
C ILE A 166 -24.91 -3.62 6.92
N MET A 167 -23.99 -2.69 7.21
CA MET A 167 -22.61 -3.03 7.51
C MET A 167 -22.53 -3.88 8.79
N PRO A 168 -21.64 -4.89 8.84
CA PRO A 168 -21.50 -5.76 10.02
C PRO A 168 -20.96 -5.01 11.24
N VAL A 169 -20.42 -3.81 11.04
CA VAL A 169 -19.88 -2.93 12.07
C VAL A 169 -20.39 -1.51 11.87
N GLY A 170 -20.43 -0.72 12.96
CA GLY A 170 -20.74 0.70 12.89
C GLY A 170 -19.62 1.51 12.20
N ALA A 171 -19.95 2.69 11.68
CA ALA A 171 -19.04 3.51 10.88
C ALA A 171 -17.70 3.86 11.57
N TRP A 172 -17.69 3.96 12.90
CA TRP A 172 -16.49 4.18 13.70
C TRP A 172 -15.46 3.06 13.60
N HIS A 173 -15.90 1.83 13.31
CA HIS A 173 -15.05 0.64 13.19
C HIS A 173 -14.69 0.31 11.73
N ILE A 174 -15.13 1.13 10.77
CA ILE A 174 -14.76 0.97 9.35
C ILE A 174 -13.37 1.58 9.14
N ASN A 175 -12.31 0.83 9.36
CA ASN A 175 -10.93 1.35 9.22
C ASN A 175 -10.50 1.57 7.76
N THR A 176 -11.18 0.95 6.80
CA THR A 176 -10.90 1.08 5.37
C THR A 176 -12.03 1.80 4.65
N PHE A 177 -11.74 2.95 4.04
CA PHE A 177 -12.64 3.67 3.13
C PHE A 177 -11.82 4.27 1.98
N ILE A 178 -11.76 3.54 0.86
CA ILE A 178 -10.97 3.91 -0.32
C ILE A 178 -11.92 3.99 -1.54
N PRO A 179 -12.51 5.16 -1.80
CA PRO A 179 -13.48 5.38 -2.88
C PRO A 179 -12.94 5.12 -4.28
N ASN A 180 -11.64 5.33 -4.48
CA ASN A 180 -10.96 5.08 -5.74
C ASN A 180 -9.91 4.00 -5.53
N TRP A 181 -10.37 2.77 -5.42
CA TRP A 181 -9.53 1.60 -5.20
C TRP A 181 -8.71 1.24 -6.44
N TYR A 182 -9.35 1.24 -7.61
CA TYR A 182 -8.69 0.95 -8.88
C TYR A 182 -9.40 1.65 -10.05
N ASN A 183 -8.61 2.33 -10.89
CA ASN A 183 -9.02 2.96 -12.16
C ASN A 183 -10.28 3.86 -12.14
N ASN A 184 -10.68 4.41 -11.00
CA ASN A 184 -11.97 5.10 -10.82
C ASN A 184 -13.17 4.23 -11.23
N GLU A 185 -13.07 2.91 -11.08
CA GLU A 185 -14.15 1.97 -11.37
C GLU A 185 -14.60 1.21 -10.11
N TYR A 186 -13.74 1.18 -9.09
CA TYR A 186 -13.93 0.39 -7.89
C TYR A 186 -13.70 1.21 -6.62
N SER A 187 -14.40 0.82 -5.57
CA SER A 187 -14.23 1.32 -4.21
C SER A 187 -13.97 0.15 -3.25
N PHE A 188 -13.08 0.32 -2.29
CA PHE A 188 -12.83 -0.67 -1.24
C PHE A 188 -13.25 -0.08 0.10
N ILE A 189 -14.29 -0.65 0.70
CA ILE A 189 -14.90 -0.13 1.93
C ILE A 189 -15.07 -1.29 2.90
N HIS A 190 -14.53 -1.12 4.11
CA HIS A 190 -14.39 -2.17 5.11
C HIS A 190 -13.71 -3.41 4.48
N ASP A 191 -14.43 -4.52 4.37
CA ASP A 191 -13.96 -5.81 3.88
C ASP A 191 -14.42 -6.13 2.45
N CYS A 192 -14.94 -5.15 1.71
CA CYS A 192 -15.58 -5.38 0.42
C CYS A 192 -15.10 -4.43 -0.67
N CYS A 193 -14.85 -5.00 -1.85
CA CYS A 193 -14.64 -4.28 -3.09
C CYS A 193 -15.98 -4.16 -3.84
N TYR A 194 -16.32 -2.93 -4.20
CA TYR A 194 -17.55 -2.57 -4.90
C TYR A 194 -17.24 -1.95 -6.25
N THR A 195 -18.14 -2.11 -7.21
CA THR A 195 -18.22 -1.22 -8.38
C THR A 195 -18.66 0.18 -7.92
N LEU A 196 -18.46 1.22 -8.74
CA LEU A 196 -19.02 2.55 -8.44
C LEU A 196 -20.55 2.60 -8.34
N ALA A 197 -21.25 1.62 -8.92
CA ALA A 197 -22.70 1.47 -8.79
C ALA A 197 -23.13 0.80 -7.47
N GLY A 198 -22.17 0.34 -6.66
CA GLY A 198 -22.43 -0.34 -5.38
C GLY A 198 -22.72 -1.83 -5.52
N ASP A 199 -22.28 -2.49 -6.60
CA ASP A 199 -22.33 -3.95 -6.71
C ASP A 199 -21.10 -4.57 -6.07
N THR A 200 -21.28 -5.59 -5.25
CA THR A 200 -20.18 -6.36 -4.64
C THR A 200 -19.42 -7.11 -5.73
N VAL A 201 -18.12 -6.86 -5.83
CA VAL A 201 -17.20 -7.57 -6.72
C VAL A 201 -16.61 -8.77 -5.99
N TYR A 202 -16.08 -8.52 -4.79
CA TYR A 202 -15.62 -9.55 -3.86
C TYR A 202 -15.57 -9.01 -2.42
N THR A 203 -15.61 -9.93 -1.47
CA THR A 203 -15.38 -9.66 -0.04
C THR A 203 -14.10 -10.37 0.39
N ILE A 204 -13.41 -9.82 1.38
CA ILE A 204 -12.26 -10.43 2.03
C ILE A 204 -12.62 -10.84 3.45
N LYS A 205 -11.72 -11.59 4.09
CA LYS A 205 -11.83 -11.91 5.51
C LYS A 205 -10.57 -11.49 6.24
N TYR A 206 -10.72 -10.46 7.07
CA TYR A 206 -9.67 -10.02 7.97
C TYR A 206 -9.27 -11.13 8.95
N GLY A 207 -7.97 -11.26 9.14
CA GLY A 207 -7.40 -12.06 10.22
C GLY A 207 -7.53 -11.34 11.56
N LYS A 208 -7.36 -12.08 12.65
CA LYS A 208 -7.44 -11.57 14.03
C LYS A 208 -6.57 -10.33 14.29
N TYR A 209 -5.44 -10.22 13.58
CA TYR A 209 -4.45 -9.17 13.75
C TYR A 209 -4.48 -8.11 12.65
N ASP A 210 -5.44 -8.18 11.73
CA ASP A 210 -5.54 -7.21 10.63
C ASP A 210 -6.25 -5.92 11.07
N ASP A 211 -6.93 -5.93 12.23
CA ASP A 211 -7.63 -4.76 12.80
C ASP A 211 -8.61 -4.11 11.81
N ASP A 212 -9.28 -4.95 11.02
CA ASP A 212 -10.19 -4.57 9.93
C ASP A 212 -9.60 -3.52 8.95
N ASN A 213 -8.26 -3.54 8.79
CA ASN A 213 -7.49 -2.60 8.00
C ASN A 213 -6.87 -3.28 6.79
N ILE A 214 -7.14 -2.75 5.59
CA ILE A 214 -6.62 -3.31 4.34
C ILE A 214 -5.09 -3.36 4.30
N ASN A 215 -4.39 -2.38 4.88
CA ASN A 215 -2.92 -2.37 4.86
C ASN A 215 -2.32 -3.52 5.69
N MET A 216 -2.99 -3.92 6.79
CA MET A 216 -2.54 -5.05 7.60
C MET A 216 -2.86 -6.38 6.92
N TYR A 217 -4.02 -6.48 6.29
CA TYR A 217 -4.42 -7.62 5.45
C TYR A 217 -3.41 -7.85 4.32
N GLU A 218 -3.03 -6.81 3.58
CA GLU A 218 -2.04 -6.87 2.50
C GLU A 218 -0.68 -7.36 2.99
N ARG A 219 -0.19 -6.80 4.11
CA ARG A 219 1.08 -7.21 4.72
C ARG A 219 1.06 -8.69 5.11
N ARG A 220 -0.02 -9.14 5.75
CA ARG A 220 -0.20 -10.54 6.14
C ARG A 220 -0.16 -11.46 4.92
N ILE A 221 -0.83 -11.10 3.83
CA ILE A 221 -0.81 -11.93 2.61
C ILE A 221 0.59 -11.95 1.99
N ALA A 222 1.23 -10.79 1.83
CA ALA A 222 2.55 -10.68 1.21
C ALA A 222 3.58 -11.55 1.94
N THR A 223 3.50 -11.62 3.27
CA THR A 223 4.41 -12.41 4.10
C THR A 223 3.94 -13.85 4.38
N ASN A 224 2.81 -14.28 3.81
CA ASN A 224 2.11 -15.51 4.18
C ASN A 224 1.88 -15.65 5.71
N GLY A 225 1.70 -14.54 6.41
CA GLY A 225 1.49 -14.47 7.85
C GLY A 225 2.77 -14.41 8.69
N TYR A 226 3.96 -14.37 8.09
CA TYR A 226 5.23 -14.39 8.80
C TYR A 226 5.92 -13.02 8.87
N GLY A 227 5.93 -12.42 10.06
CA GLY A 227 6.68 -11.18 10.34
C GLY A 227 5.89 -9.89 10.08
N SER A 228 6.48 -8.77 10.49
CA SER A 228 5.83 -7.45 10.55
C SER A 228 6.53 -6.45 9.62
N PHE A 229 6.63 -6.78 8.34
CA PHE A 229 7.33 -5.95 7.36
C PHE A 229 6.42 -4.88 6.76
N GLN A 230 6.98 -3.70 6.51
CA GLN A 230 6.25 -2.60 5.90
C GLN A 230 6.42 -2.62 4.38
N TYR A 231 5.33 -2.96 3.71
CA TYR A 231 5.17 -2.81 2.26
C TYR A 231 4.38 -1.54 1.94
N ARG A 232 4.66 -0.96 0.78
CA ARG A 232 3.75 -0.06 0.07
C ARG A 232 3.21 -0.80 -1.14
N PHE A 233 1.90 -0.84 -1.28
CA PHE A 233 1.22 -1.58 -2.34
C PHE A 233 0.76 -0.64 -3.44
N GLU A 234 0.95 -1.10 -4.67
CA GLU A 234 0.50 -0.46 -5.88
C GLU A 234 -0.43 -1.45 -6.60
N GLN A 235 -1.69 -1.07 -6.79
CA GLN A 235 -2.69 -1.91 -7.44
C GLN A 235 -2.35 -2.11 -8.92
N VAL A 236 -2.41 -3.35 -9.38
CA VAL A 236 -2.29 -3.73 -10.80
C VAL A 236 -3.63 -4.10 -11.40
N SER A 237 -4.57 -4.54 -10.57
CA SER A 237 -5.98 -4.75 -10.90
C SER A 237 -6.86 -4.40 -9.70
N ALA A 238 -8.17 -4.52 -9.83
CA ALA A 238 -9.08 -4.42 -8.69
C ALA A 238 -8.82 -5.52 -7.64
N GLU A 239 -8.20 -6.64 -8.01
CA GLU A 239 -8.00 -7.81 -7.16
C GLU A 239 -6.54 -8.09 -6.82
N GLU A 240 -5.59 -7.36 -7.40
CA GLU A 240 -4.16 -7.63 -7.22
C GLU A 240 -3.34 -6.36 -7.04
N ALA A 241 -2.26 -6.50 -6.27
CA ALA A 241 -1.29 -5.44 -6.06
C ALA A 241 0.12 -6.00 -5.94
N VAL A 242 1.10 -5.14 -6.22
CA VAL A 242 2.52 -5.40 -5.98
C VAL A 242 2.95 -4.58 -4.78
N GLY A 243 3.37 -5.27 -3.72
CA GLY A 243 3.94 -4.69 -2.52
C GLY A 243 5.45 -4.54 -2.67
N THR A 244 5.99 -3.38 -2.33
CA THR A 244 7.44 -3.15 -2.24
C THR A 244 7.84 -2.57 -0.88
N GLY A 245 8.93 -3.07 -0.31
CA GLY A 245 9.48 -2.60 0.96
C GLY A 245 11.01 -2.60 0.93
N LEU A 246 11.62 -1.77 1.77
CA LEU A 246 13.04 -1.85 2.07
C LEU A 246 13.24 -2.63 3.35
N ASP A 247 14.32 -3.39 3.39
CA ASP A 247 14.66 -4.21 4.54
C ASP A 247 16.17 -4.23 4.78
N ILE A 248 16.51 -4.57 6.03
CA ILE A 248 17.87 -4.83 6.46
C ILE A 248 17.94 -6.30 6.85
N ASP A 249 18.73 -7.07 6.11
CA ASP A 249 19.13 -8.39 6.53
C ASP A 249 20.12 -8.25 7.69
N ASN A 250 19.61 -8.32 8.92
CA ASN A 250 20.41 -8.16 10.12
C ASN A 250 21.43 -9.31 10.31
N PHE A 251 21.21 -10.48 9.70
CA PHE A 251 22.10 -11.62 9.85
C PHE A 251 23.38 -11.43 9.03
N HIS A 252 23.23 -11.00 7.77
CA HIS A 252 24.36 -10.75 6.87
C HIS A 252 24.80 -9.28 6.83
N GLY A 253 24.05 -8.40 7.50
CA GLY A 253 24.26 -6.97 7.50
C GLY A 253 24.13 -6.38 6.11
N SER A 254 23.13 -6.74 5.32
CA SER A 254 22.95 -6.23 3.95
C SER A 254 21.60 -5.54 3.77
N TYR A 255 21.48 -4.71 2.74
CA TYR A 255 20.21 -4.06 2.41
C TYR A 255 19.48 -4.82 1.31
N GLN A 256 18.16 -4.92 1.43
CA GLN A 256 17.33 -5.65 0.48
C GLN A 256 16.12 -4.83 0.04
N LEU A 257 15.75 -4.96 -1.23
CA LEU A 257 14.42 -4.61 -1.71
C LEU A 257 13.57 -5.87 -1.64
N ARG A 258 12.47 -5.81 -0.89
CA ARG A 258 11.48 -6.88 -0.81
C ARG A 258 10.32 -6.58 -1.73
N VAL A 259 9.92 -7.56 -2.51
CA VAL A 259 8.81 -7.44 -3.44
C VAL A 259 7.88 -8.64 -3.29
N ALA A 260 6.59 -8.42 -3.33
CA ALA A 260 5.59 -9.47 -3.34
C ALA A 260 4.43 -9.06 -4.26
N ARG A 261 3.79 -10.03 -4.90
CA ARG A 261 2.51 -9.82 -5.57
C ARG A 261 1.42 -10.56 -4.81
N ILE A 262 0.30 -9.88 -4.56
CA ILE A 262 -0.80 -10.41 -3.78
C ILE A 262 -2.10 -10.37 -4.58
N ASN A 263 -3.00 -11.29 -4.25
CA ASN A 263 -4.40 -11.25 -4.68
C ASN A 263 -5.31 -11.13 -3.46
N TYR A 264 -6.11 -10.05 -3.44
CA TYR A 264 -7.01 -9.73 -2.32
C TYR A 264 -8.15 -10.74 -2.19
N ARG A 265 -8.75 -11.16 -3.32
CA ARG A 265 -9.90 -12.07 -3.35
C ARG A 265 -9.53 -13.46 -2.84
N THR A 266 -8.38 -14.00 -3.29
CA THR A 266 -7.95 -15.35 -2.92
C THR A 266 -7.13 -15.36 -1.62
N ALA A 267 -6.72 -14.20 -1.11
CA ALA A 267 -5.86 -14.03 0.06
C ALA A 267 -4.49 -14.74 -0.11
N GLN A 268 -3.91 -14.66 -1.31
CA GLN A 268 -2.67 -15.38 -1.67
C GLN A 268 -1.55 -14.43 -2.09
N ASN A 269 -0.32 -14.79 -1.71
CA ASN A 269 0.86 -14.31 -2.41
C ASN A 269 0.97 -15.09 -3.74
N MET A 270 0.91 -14.37 -4.86
CA MET A 270 0.85 -14.93 -6.21
C MET A 270 2.14 -15.65 -6.62
N TRP A 271 3.26 -15.32 -5.99
CA TRP A 271 4.54 -16.01 -6.22
C TRP A 271 4.78 -17.14 -5.23
N GLY A 272 3.86 -17.35 -4.27
CA GLY A 272 4.03 -18.28 -3.15
C GLY A 272 4.96 -17.76 -2.05
N GLU A 273 5.87 -16.83 -2.36
CA GLU A 273 6.80 -16.22 -1.41
C GLU A 273 7.14 -14.77 -1.79
N GLN A 274 7.68 -14.02 -0.83
CA GLN A 274 8.25 -12.70 -1.11
C GLN A 274 9.65 -12.84 -1.71
N ARG A 275 9.98 -12.00 -2.69
CA ARG A 275 11.30 -11.93 -3.31
C ARG A 275 12.17 -10.94 -2.56
N TYR A 276 13.42 -11.32 -2.34
CA TYR A 276 14.44 -10.49 -1.70
C TYR A 276 15.53 -10.18 -2.72
N ILE A 277 15.75 -8.91 -3.01
CA ILE A 277 16.73 -8.46 -3.98
C ILE A 277 17.82 -7.71 -3.21
N ASN A 278 19.02 -8.30 -3.12
CA ASN A 278 20.16 -7.75 -2.38
C ASN A 278 20.68 -6.47 -3.04
N LEU A 279 20.59 -5.33 -2.38
CA LEU A 279 21.09 -4.05 -2.91
C LEU A 279 22.63 -3.98 -2.83
N PRO A 280 23.33 -3.45 -3.85
CA PRO A 280 24.79 -3.37 -3.92
C PRO A 280 25.34 -2.18 -3.11
N PHE A 281 24.77 -1.95 -1.94
CA PHE A 281 25.19 -0.90 -1.02
C PHE A 281 25.91 -1.50 0.16
N ASP A 282 27.09 -0.97 0.46
CA ASP A 282 27.81 -1.32 1.69
C ASP A 282 26.94 -0.94 2.89
N TYR A 283 26.89 -1.80 3.91
CA TYR A 283 26.07 -1.54 5.08
C TYR A 283 26.67 -0.49 6.00
N GLU A 284 25.79 0.37 6.53
CA GLU A 284 26.13 1.35 7.54
C GLU A 284 24.90 1.71 8.38
N ALA A 285 24.96 1.46 9.69
CA ALA A 285 23.81 1.59 10.58
C ALA A 285 23.11 2.98 10.55
N LYS A 286 23.82 4.05 10.17
CA LYS A 286 23.29 5.42 10.09
C LYS A 286 22.93 5.89 8.68
N ALA A 287 23.08 5.02 7.67
CA ALA A 287 22.72 5.37 6.30
C ALA A 287 21.20 5.45 6.15
N LYS A 288 20.75 6.36 5.28
CA LYS A 288 19.34 6.53 4.95
C LYS A 288 19.05 5.88 3.60
N LEU A 289 18.14 4.91 3.60
CA LEU A 289 17.68 4.24 2.39
C LEU A 289 16.31 4.75 1.95
N SER A 290 16.11 4.76 0.65
CA SER A 290 14.82 5.05 0.02
C SER A 290 14.73 4.36 -1.32
N TYR A 291 13.50 4.17 -1.81
CA TYR A 291 13.26 3.69 -3.17
C TYR A 291 12.11 4.47 -3.80
N SER A 292 12.04 4.44 -5.13
CA SER A 292 10.89 4.89 -5.90
C SER A 292 10.64 3.96 -7.08
N ILE A 293 9.38 3.87 -7.51
CA ILE A 293 9.01 3.24 -8.78
C ILE A 293 9.03 4.33 -9.85
N THR A 294 9.93 4.19 -10.82
CA THR A 294 10.16 5.17 -11.90
C THR A 294 9.41 4.84 -13.19
N ASP A 295 9.06 3.57 -13.38
CA ASP A 295 8.24 3.09 -14.49
C ASP A 295 7.44 1.87 -14.03
N LYS A 296 6.14 1.90 -14.30
CA LYS A 296 5.18 0.82 -14.05
C LYS A 296 4.19 0.65 -15.20
N SER A 297 4.59 1.06 -16.40
CA SER A 297 3.76 1.05 -17.61
C SER A 297 3.64 -0.33 -18.28
N SER A 298 4.43 -1.31 -17.82
CA SER A 298 4.44 -2.69 -18.30
C SER A 298 4.57 -3.67 -17.13
N ASP A 299 4.57 -4.97 -17.42
CA ASP A 299 4.81 -6.02 -16.43
C ASP A 299 6.25 -6.04 -15.90
N THR A 300 7.13 -5.19 -16.42
CA THR A 300 8.46 -4.96 -15.85
C THR A 300 8.50 -3.59 -15.20
N TRP A 301 8.60 -3.58 -13.87
CA TRP A 301 8.67 -2.37 -13.09
C TRP A 301 10.10 -1.94 -12.85
N LYS A 302 10.35 -0.64 -13.00
CA LYS A 302 11.67 -0.05 -12.80
C LYS A 302 11.75 0.65 -11.45
N TYR A 303 12.54 0.09 -10.56
CA TYR A 303 12.78 0.64 -9.23
C TYR A 303 14.10 1.38 -9.22
N LYS A 304 14.13 2.53 -8.55
CA LYS A 304 15.36 3.26 -8.23
C LYS A 304 15.56 3.25 -6.72
N ALA A 305 16.57 2.54 -6.24
CA ALA A 305 16.95 2.52 -4.84
C ALA A 305 18.14 3.47 -4.61
N ASN A 306 18.10 4.22 -3.52
CA ASN A 306 19.11 5.22 -3.18
C ASN A 306 19.53 5.05 -1.72
N ILE A 307 20.82 5.24 -1.47
CA ILE A 307 21.39 5.31 -0.13
C ILE A 307 22.16 6.62 0.04
N THR A 308 22.01 7.24 1.20
CA THR A 308 22.86 8.35 1.66
C THR A 308 23.59 7.91 2.92
N TYR A 309 24.92 7.83 2.84
CA TYR A 309 25.81 7.49 3.95
C TYR A 309 25.97 8.66 4.92
N TYR A 310 26.49 8.40 6.12
CA TYR A 310 26.65 9.42 7.16
C TYR A 310 27.63 10.53 6.76
N ASP A 311 28.63 10.21 5.95
CA ASP A 311 29.58 11.17 5.37
C ASP A 311 28.98 12.06 4.26
N GLY A 312 27.71 11.82 3.89
CA GLY A 312 27.00 12.51 2.83
C GLY A 312 27.17 11.89 1.44
N THR A 313 27.98 10.84 1.30
CA THR A 313 28.12 10.08 0.05
C THR A 313 26.78 9.49 -0.36
N LYS A 314 26.46 9.57 -1.66
CA LYS A 314 25.22 9.03 -2.22
C LYS A 314 25.54 7.97 -3.27
N LYS A 315 24.83 6.86 -3.19
CA LYS A 315 24.84 5.81 -4.23
C LYS A 315 23.40 5.52 -4.66
N GLU A 316 23.26 5.08 -5.89
CA GLU A 316 21.98 4.69 -6.46
C GLU A 316 22.13 3.43 -7.30
N VAL A 317 21.04 2.65 -7.40
CA VAL A 317 20.94 1.50 -8.29
C VAL A 317 19.55 1.48 -8.91
N THR A 318 19.49 1.04 -10.16
CA THR A 318 18.22 0.80 -10.87
C THR A 318 18.02 -0.70 -11.02
N LEU A 319 16.80 -1.15 -10.74
CA LEU A 319 16.38 -2.55 -10.81
C LEU A 319 15.18 -2.66 -11.73
N ASN A 320 15.17 -3.66 -12.59
CA ASN A 320 14.00 -4.00 -13.41
C ASN A 320 13.45 -5.33 -12.89
N VAL A 321 12.23 -5.34 -12.38
CA VAL A 321 11.60 -6.54 -11.79
C VAL A 321 10.36 -6.88 -12.61
N ASN A 322 10.30 -8.12 -13.09
CA ASN A 322 9.09 -8.64 -13.71
C ASN A 322 8.06 -8.95 -12.63
N ILE A 323 6.90 -8.30 -12.67
CA ILE A 323 5.87 -8.44 -11.64
C ILE A 323 4.97 -9.67 -11.82
N GLU A 324 5.08 -10.41 -12.94
CA GLU A 324 4.39 -11.70 -13.13
C GLU A 324 5.04 -12.80 -12.30
N ASN A 325 6.37 -12.82 -12.19
CA ASN A 325 7.10 -13.90 -11.52
C ASN A 325 8.12 -13.44 -10.44
N GLY A 326 8.36 -12.14 -10.33
CA GLY A 326 9.29 -11.54 -9.38
C GLY A 326 10.77 -11.62 -9.78
N ALA A 327 11.08 -12.04 -11.02
CA ALA A 327 12.45 -12.15 -11.51
C ALA A 327 13.08 -10.77 -11.78
N VAL A 328 14.37 -10.62 -11.45
CA VAL A 328 15.15 -9.42 -11.77
C VAL A 328 15.71 -9.57 -13.18
N GLN A 329 15.41 -8.64 -14.08
CA GLN A 329 15.99 -8.65 -15.43
C GLN A 329 17.45 -8.21 -15.39
N GLY A 330 18.30 -8.91 -16.15
CA GLY A 330 19.74 -8.69 -16.14
C GLY A 330 20.38 -9.14 -14.83
N GLU A 331 19.93 -10.27 -14.28
CA GLU A 331 20.42 -10.80 -13.01
C GLU A 331 21.94 -11.01 -13.01
N ASP A 332 22.54 -11.46 -14.11
CA ASP A 332 24.00 -11.62 -14.23
C ASP A 332 24.74 -10.28 -14.16
N ASP A 333 24.23 -9.25 -14.85
CA ASP A 333 24.76 -7.89 -14.77
C ASP A 333 24.61 -7.35 -13.35
N TYR A 334 23.52 -7.69 -12.66
CA TYR A 334 23.26 -7.29 -11.28
C TYR A 334 24.17 -7.99 -10.27
N ASN A 335 24.37 -9.30 -10.40
CA ASN A 335 25.29 -10.07 -9.58
C ASN A 335 26.73 -9.59 -9.78
N SER A 336 27.07 -9.19 -11.01
CA SER A 336 28.34 -8.52 -11.31
C SER A 336 28.49 -7.20 -10.54
N LEU A 337 27.42 -6.44 -10.30
CA LEU A 337 27.46 -5.25 -9.44
C LEU A 337 27.67 -5.59 -7.96
N LEU A 338 27.12 -6.71 -7.48
CA LEU A 338 27.25 -7.14 -6.07
C LEU A 338 28.67 -7.59 -5.74
N ILE A 339 29.30 -8.34 -6.64
CA ILE A 339 30.62 -8.94 -6.37
C ILE A 339 31.77 -7.93 -6.41
N ILE A 340 31.65 -6.84 -7.19
CA ILE A 340 32.72 -5.82 -7.34
C ILE A 340 33.09 -5.24 -5.98
N GLY A 341 34.35 -5.37 -5.57
CA GLY A 341 34.94 -4.79 -4.36
C GLY A 341 35.93 -5.74 -3.69
N LYS A 342 36.37 -5.39 -2.48
CA LYS A 342 37.38 -6.15 -1.74
C LYS A 342 36.73 -7.06 -0.69
N TRP A 343 37.20 -8.29 -0.65
CA TRP A 343 36.68 -9.36 0.19
C TRP A 343 37.81 -10.00 0.98
N LYS A 344 37.55 -10.32 2.23
CA LYS A 344 38.47 -11.02 3.14
C LYS A 344 37.90 -12.40 3.43
N MET A 345 38.71 -13.43 3.24
CA MET A 345 38.34 -14.80 3.57
C MET A 345 38.07 -14.95 5.07
N THR A 346 36.95 -15.57 5.40
CA THR A 346 36.51 -15.88 6.77
C THR A 346 36.42 -17.38 7.02
N SER A 347 36.30 -18.19 5.96
CA SER A 347 36.33 -19.64 6.01
C SER A 347 36.89 -20.21 4.72
N GLY A 348 37.58 -21.35 4.82
CA GLY A 348 38.30 -22.01 3.74
C GLY A 348 39.77 -22.20 4.07
N ASP A 349 40.45 -23.03 3.28
CA ASP A 349 41.88 -23.33 3.40
C ASP A 349 42.56 -22.93 2.09
N ALA A 350 42.89 -21.64 1.97
CA ALA A 350 43.57 -21.07 0.82
C ALA A 350 44.68 -20.12 1.27
N VAL A 351 45.78 -20.08 0.51
CA VAL A 351 46.91 -19.16 0.75
C VAL A 351 46.47 -17.70 0.61
N ALA A 352 45.58 -17.44 -0.36
CA ALA A 352 45.01 -16.13 -0.58
C ALA A 352 43.95 -15.81 0.47
N THR A 353 44.17 -14.77 1.27
CA THR A 353 43.24 -14.36 2.32
C THR A 353 42.32 -13.23 1.89
N HIS A 354 42.58 -12.59 0.75
CA HIS A 354 41.76 -11.51 0.20
C HIS A 354 41.60 -11.64 -1.32
N VAL A 355 40.44 -11.24 -1.82
CA VAL A 355 40.18 -11.08 -3.26
C VAL A 355 39.55 -9.72 -3.54
N THR A 356 39.95 -9.08 -4.63
CA THR A 356 39.36 -7.84 -5.10
C THR A 356 38.81 -8.02 -6.51
N TYR A 357 37.49 -8.01 -6.66
CA TYR A 357 36.83 -8.02 -7.97
C TYR A 357 36.61 -6.60 -8.46
N LYS A 358 36.94 -6.33 -9.72
CA LYS A 358 36.85 -5.00 -10.34
C LYS A 358 35.74 -4.96 -11.40
N ASN A 359 35.29 -3.75 -11.71
CA ASN A 359 34.22 -3.52 -12.69
C ASN A 359 34.62 -3.83 -14.14
N ASP A 360 35.92 -4.00 -14.43
CA ASP A 360 36.46 -4.36 -15.74
C ASP A 360 36.53 -5.88 -15.98
N GLY A 361 35.94 -6.68 -15.07
CA GLY A 361 35.95 -8.14 -15.16
C GLY A 361 37.29 -8.77 -14.73
N THR A 362 38.15 -8.04 -14.03
CA THR A 362 39.39 -8.59 -13.46
C THR A 362 39.32 -8.79 -11.95
N PHE A 363 40.10 -9.74 -11.43
CA PHE A 363 40.27 -9.93 -10.00
C PHE A 363 41.74 -9.89 -9.58
N GLU A 364 41.97 -9.67 -8.29
CA GLU A 364 43.28 -9.74 -7.65
C GLU A 364 43.19 -10.45 -6.29
N TYR A 365 43.84 -11.60 -6.16
CA TYR A 365 44.02 -12.32 -4.91
C TYR A 365 45.33 -11.88 -4.22
N THR A 366 45.28 -11.71 -2.90
CA THR A 366 46.43 -11.35 -2.06
C THR A 366 46.38 -12.12 -0.75
N SER A 367 47.53 -12.25 -0.08
CA SER A 367 47.60 -12.82 1.27
C SER A 367 48.05 -11.77 2.29
N THR A 368 47.46 -11.83 3.48
CA THR A 368 47.95 -11.08 4.66
C THR A 368 49.07 -11.82 5.38
N GLU A 369 49.23 -13.11 5.13
CA GLU A 369 50.27 -13.94 5.74
C GLU A 369 51.55 -13.93 4.87
N ASP A 370 51.37 -13.81 3.55
CA ASP A 370 52.45 -13.62 2.58
C ASP A 370 52.21 -12.37 1.74
N SER A 371 52.94 -11.29 2.04
CA SER A 371 52.82 -10.01 1.31
C SER A 371 53.36 -10.06 -0.12
N SER A 372 54.10 -11.11 -0.49
CA SER A 372 54.56 -11.33 -1.87
C SER A 372 53.55 -12.09 -2.72
N TYR A 373 52.59 -12.78 -2.08
CA TYR A 373 51.57 -13.52 -2.78
C TYR A 373 50.59 -12.58 -3.48
N LYS A 374 50.55 -12.68 -4.81
CA LYS A 374 49.66 -11.92 -5.66
C LYS A 374 49.30 -12.74 -6.89
N GLU A 375 48.01 -13.00 -7.04
CA GLU A 375 47.46 -13.64 -8.23
C GLU A 375 46.43 -12.73 -8.89
N VAL A 376 46.42 -12.70 -10.22
CA VAL A 376 45.55 -11.83 -11.00
C VAL A 376 44.94 -12.57 -12.17
N GLY A 377 43.71 -12.21 -12.49
CA GLY A 377 42.97 -12.92 -13.53
C GLY A 377 41.73 -12.18 -13.98
N LYS A 378 40.87 -12.91 -14.69
CA LYS A 378 39.57 -12.43 -15.16
C LYS A 378 38.46 -13.27 -14.57
N TYR A 379 37.31 -12.66 -14.34
CA TYR A 379 36.13 -13.37 -13.86
C TYR A 379 34.89 -13.02 -14.70
N LYS A 380 33.88 -13.88 -14.59
CA LYS A 380 32.52 -13.62 -15.07
C LYS A 380 31.50 -14.34 -14.20
N ILE A 381 30.27 -13.85 -14.19
CA ILE A 381 29.13 -14.52 -13.55
C ILE A 381 28.15 -14.94 -14.65
N ASP A 382 27.61 -16.15 -14.53
CA ASP A 382 26.55 -16.70 -15.39
C ASP A 382 25.59 -17.50 -14.52
N GLY A 383 24.41 -16.95 -14.29
CA GLY A 383 23.44 -17.42 -13.32
C GLY A 383 24.01 -17.43 -11.89
N ASN A 384 24.01 -18.61 -11.27
CA ASN A 384 24.53 -18.83 -9.92
C ASN A 384 26.01 -19.24 -9.91
N LYS A 385 26.75 -19.04 -11.01
CA LYS A 385 28.15 -19.49 -11.11
C LYS A 385 29.11 -18.33 -11.25
N LEU A 386 30.21 -18.40 -10.51
CA LEU A 386 31.37 -17.55 -10.63
C LEU A 386 32.47 -18.33 -11.36
N TYR A 387 32.95 -17.76 -12.46
CA TYR A 387 34.07 -18.31 -13.21
C TYR A 387 35.27 -17.42 -12.99
N GLU A 388 36.42 -18.00 -12.66
CA GLU A 388 37.69 -17.30 -12.47
C GLU A 388 38.78 -17.95 -13.32
N MET A 389 39.57 -17.14 -14.01
CA MET A 389 40.71 -17.60 -14.81
C MET A 389 41.93 -16.76 -14.45
N TYR A 390 42.93 -17.40 -13.87
CA TYR A 390 44.22 -16.79 -13.57
C TYR A 390 44.98 -16.50 -14.87
N ASN A 391 45.79 -15.45 -14.88
CA ASN A 391 46.49 -15.00 -16.10
C ASN A 391 47.55 -15.98 -16.60
N ASP A 392 48.10 -16.81 -15.71
CA ASP A 392 49.07 -17.86 -16.01
C ASP A 392 48.41 -19.23 -16.28
N GLU A 393 47.10 -19.34 -16.08
CA GLU A 393 46.29 -20.52 -16.37
C GLU A 393 45.48 -20.37 -17.68
N LYS A 394 44.96 -21.49 -18.18
CA LYS A 394 44.16 -21.54 -19.42
C LYS A 394 42.73 -22.02 -19.20
N GLU A 395 42.43 -22.49 -18.01
CA GLU A 395 41.14 -23.08 -17.66
C GLU A 395 40.41 -22.18 -16.68
N TRP A 396 39.08 -22.27 -16.68
CA TRP A 396 38.25 -21.56 -15.73
C TRP A 396 38.08 -22.43 -14.50
N ILE A 397 38.37 -21.89 -13.32
CA ILE A 397 37.85 -22.41 -12.07
C ILE A 397 36.37 -22.02 -12.01
N ILE A 398 35.53 -22.99 -11.67
CA ILE A 398 34.07 -22.83 -11.61
C ILE A 398 33.64 -22.96 -10.16
N ASN A 399 32.92 -21.95 -9.69
CA ASN A 399 32.40 -21.87 -8.35
C ASN A 399 30.87 -21.73 -8.40
N ASP A 400 30.15 -22.58 -7.68
CA ASP A 400 28.74 -22.33 -7.36
C ASP A 400 28.65 -21.25 -6.28
N ILE A 401 27.91 -20.18 -6.57
CA ILE A 401 27.61 -19.11 -5.63
C ILE A 401 26.50 -19.60 -4.71
N LEU A 402 26.86 -19.83 -3.44
CA LEU A 402 25.92 -20.24 -2.39
C LEU A 402 25.22 -19.03 -1.77
N LEU A 403 25.92 -17.91 -1.67
CA LEU A 403 25.40 -16.64 -1.16
C LEU A 403 26.21 -15.48 -1.75
N LEU A 404 25.53 -14.50 -2.34
CA LEU A 404 26.11 -13.23 -2.75
C LEU A 404 25.19 -12.08 -2.35
N ASN A 405 25.69 -11.21 -1.49
CA ASN A 405 25.09 -9.91 -1.16
C ASN A 405 26.21 -8.86 -1.04
N SER A 406 25.91 -7.62 -0.66
CA SER A 406 26.93 -6.56 -0.57
C SER A 406 28.00 -6.77 0.51
N MET A 407 27.79 -7.71 1.44
CA MET A 407 28.64 -7.95 2.61
C MET A 407 29.24 -9.34 2.68
N THR A 408 28.62 -10.35 2.06
CA THR A 408 29.04 -11.75 2.13
C THR A 408 29.06 -12.38 0.74
N LEU A 409 30.16 -13.08 0.46
CA LEU A 409 30.31 -13.98 -0.68
C LEU A 409 30.62 -15.37 -0.12
N SER A 410 29.86 -16.39 -0.49
CA SER A 410 30.17 -17.78 -0.20
C SER A 410 30.04 -18.63 -1.46
N VAL A 411 31.07 -19.43 -1.72
CA VAL A 411 31.20 -20.23 -2.93
C VAL A 411 31.58 -21.66 -2.60
N GLN A 412 31.20 -22.57 -3.49
CA GLN A 412 31.65 -23.95 -3.52
C GLN A 412 32.31 -24.24 -4.86
N GLU A 413 33.55 -24.72 -4.80
CA GLU A 413 34.27 -25.07 -6.02
C GLU A 413 33.68 -26.34 -6.65
N LEU A 414 33.61 -26.32 -7.97
CA LEU A 414 33.12 -27.41 -8.81
C LEU A 414 34.26 -27.99 -9.63
N GLU A 415 34.15 -29.28 -9.93
CA GLU A 415 34.97 -29.95 -10.92
C GLU A 415 34.79 -29.31 -12.31
N ALA A 416 35.65 -29.67 -13.27
CA ALA A 416 35.62 -29.13 -14.64
C ALA A 416 34.30 -29.40 -15.39
N ASP A 417 33.47 -30.32 -14.92
CA ASP A 417 32.12 -30.54 -15.45
C ASP A 417 31.13 -29.41 -15.09
N GLY A 418 31.51 -28.54 -14.15
CA GLY A 418 30.72 -27.44 -13.64
C GLY A 418 29.49 -27.90 -12.88
N VAL A 419 29.41 -29.14 -12.40
CA VAL A 419 28.23 -29.68 -11.70
C VAL A 419 28.63 -30.41 -10.42
N THR A 420 29.75 -31.14 -10.44
CA THR A 420 30.18 -31.96 -9.32
C THR A 420 30.96 -31.10 -8.32
N PRO A 421 30.55 -31.00 -7.04
CA PRO A 421 31.32 -30.25 -6.06
C PRO A 421 32.61 -30.98 -5.69
N THR A 422 33.73 -30.24 -5.65
CA THR A 422 35.04 -30.79 -5.20
C THR A 422 35.07 -31.03 -3.68
N GLY A 423 34.16 -30.36 -2.97
CA GLY A 423 34.10 -30.33 -1.50
C GLY A 423 34.76 -29.09 -0.89
N LEU A 424 35.51 -28.31 -1.68
CA LEU A 424 36.10 -27.06 -1.24
C LEU A 424 35.03 -25.96 -1.15
N LYS A 425 35.04 -25.24 -0.03
CA LYS A 425 34.11 -24.16 0.26
C LYS A 425 34.85 -22.98 0.82
N TYR A 426 34.50 -21.80 0.34
CA TYR A 426 35.10 -20.55 0.74
C TYR A 426 34.02 -19.55 1.11
N SER A 427 34.26 -18.81 2.19
CA SER A 427 33.42 -17.69 2.60
C SER A 427 34.28 -16.46 2.76
N TYR A 428 33.75 -15.33 2.32
CA TYR A 428 34.41 -14.05 2.37
C TYR A 428 33.46 -12.98 2.91
N GLN A 429 34.03 -12.03 3.63
CA GLN A 429 33.37 -10.84 4.14
C GLN A 429 33.90 -9.60 3.43
N ARG A 430 33.01 -8.70 3.05
CA ARG A 430 33.34 -7.41 2.44
C ARG A 430 34.22 -6.57 3.35
N VAL A 431 35.26 -5.96 2.77
CA VAL A 431 36.15 -5.01 3.45
C VAL A 431 35.91 -3.62 2.86
N LYS A 432 35.76 -2.62 3.73
CA LYS A 432 35.60 -1.21 3.35
C LYS A 432 36.92 -0.58 2.90
#